data_AF-A0A383BWX2-F1
#
_entry.id   AF-A0A383BWX2-F1
#
_cell.length_a   1.000
_cell.length_b   1.000
_cell.length_c   1.000
_cell.angle_alpha   90.00
_cell.angle_beta   90.00
_cell.angle_gamma   90.00
#
_symmetry.space_group_name_H-M   'P 1'
#
loop_
_entity.id
_entity.type
_entity.pdbx_description
1 polymer ?
#
loop_
_entity_poly.entity_id
_entity_poly.type
_entity_poly.pdbx_seq_one_letter_code
_entity_poly.pdbx_strand_id
1 'polypeptide(L)'
;VTVQKTQWPDSLWRSTVESVPDFRELNQDIETDLLIVGAGYTGLSTALHAVDDVNEVVIIDQAQPGWGCSGRNGGQIHVQWKPDLAALKGLYPGGQFKTFIETLGGAVQLVFDLVEKYQINCQAHRSGSIIAGKGPKAIRYLTEWSRFWAEAGEDVRLLGQSATSEMIGTTHYDLGICDGRGGSLHPLSYSRGLARACHERGITIYGNS
;
A
#
# COMPACT_ATOMS: atom_id res chain seq x y z
N VAL A 1 -31.80 8.13 4.22
CA VAL A 1 -31.15 6.96 3.57
C VAL A 1 -30.73 6.02 4.67
N THR A 2 -31.24 4.79 4.73
CA THR A 2 -30.83 3.83 5.78
C THR A 2 -29.44 3.33 5.43
N VAL A 3 -28.40 3.82 6.12
CA VAL A 3 -27.05 3.29 5.98
C VAL A 3 -27.07 1.86 6.52
N GLN A 4 -26.92 0.87 5.64
CA GLN A 4 -26.73 -0.51 6.08
C GLN A 4 -25.45 -0.57 6.89
N LYS A 5 -25.53 -0.99 8.16
CA LYS A 5 -24.34 -1.26 8.96
C LYS A 5 -23.46 -2.26 8.21
N THR A 6 -22.22 -1.86 7.95
CA THR A 6 -21.25 -2.62 7.18
C THR A 6 -20.77 -3.82 8.00
N GLN A 7 -21.28 -5.01 7.67
CA GLN A 7 -20.82 -6.24 8.30
C GLN A 7 -19.38 -6.56 7.85
N TRP A 8 -18.53 -6.97 8.79
CA TRP A 8 -17.19 -7.47 8.46
C TRP A 8 -17.27 -8.81 7.74
N PRO A 9 -16.47 -9.04 6.67
CA PRO A 9 -16.39 -10.34 6.04
C PRO A 9 -15.63 -11.35 6.92
N ASP A 10 -16.11 -12.59 6.92
CA ASP A 10 -15.37 -13.73 7.47
C ASP A 10 -14.14 -13.99 6.59
N SER A 11 -13.00 -13.52 7.05
CA SER A 11 -11.74 -13.55 6.31
C SER A 11 -10.57 -13.82 7.25
N LEU A 12 -9.47 -14.36 6.69
CA LEU A 12 -8.23 -14.58 7.44
C LEU A 12 -7.82 -13.32 8.20
N TRP A 13 -7.70 -12.18 7.49
CA TRP A 13 -7.31 -10.91 8.09
C TRP A 13 -8.23 -10.45 9.21
N ARG A 14 -9.55 -10.65 9.08
CA ARG A 14 -10.47 -10.29 10.18
C ARG A 14 -10.31 -11.21 11.40
N SER A 15 -10.01 -12.49 11.18
CA SER A 15 -9.84 -13.48 12.25
C SER A 15 -8.51 -13.37 12.99
N THR A 16 -7.46 -12.86 12.32
CA THR A 16 -6.09 -12.81 12.87
C THR A 16 -5.62 -11.41 13.25
N VAL A 17 -6.39 -10.36 12.93
CA VAL A 17 -6.07 -9.00 13.36
C VAL A 17 -6.22 -8.86 14.87
N GLU A 18 -5.33 -8.08 15.48
CA GLU A 18 -5.50 -7.68 16.87
C GLU A 18 -6.82 -6.92 17.08
N SER A 19 -7.44 -7.15 18.23
CA SER A 19 -8.66 -6.42 18.60
C SER A 19 -8.29 -4.98 18.90
N VAL A 20 -8.90 -4.05 18.16
CA VAL A 20 -8.75 -2.61 18.37
C VAL A 20 -10.15 -2.05 18.60
N PRO A 21 -10.35 -1.10 19.55
CA PRO A 21 -11.65 -0.48 19.75
C PRO A 21 -12.16 0.17 18.46
N ASP A 22 -13.47 0.09 18.25
CA ASP A 22 -14.13 0.79 17.16
C ASP A 22 -14.17 2.30 17.44
N PHE A 23 -14.11 3.09 16.37
CA PHE A 23 -14.27 4.54 16.40
C PHE A 23 -15.76 4.89 16.44
N ARG A 24 -16.09 5.96 17.17
CA ARG A 24 -17.47 6.44 17.32
C ARG A 24 -18.04 6.94 15.98
N GLU A 25 -19.36 6.93 15.86
CA GLU A 25 -20.09 7.52 14.74
C GLU A 25 -20.24 9.04 14.94
N LEU A 26 -20.19 9.80 13.84
CA LEU A 26 -20.49 11.23 13.81
C LEU A 26 -22.01 11.41 13.84
N ASN A 27 -22.53 11.99 14.92
CA ASN A 27 -23.97 12.15 15.16
C ASN A 27 -24.38 13.62 15.38
N GLN A 28 -23.49 14.55 15.03
CA GLN A 28 -23.66 15.99 15.19
C GLN A 28 -22.91 16.72 14.09
N ASP A 29 -23.26 17.98 13.89
CA ASP A 29 -22.51 18.86 13.01
C ASP A 29 -21.16 19.21 13.64
N ILE A 30 -20.12 19.29 12.81
CA ILE A 30 -18.75 19.65 13.20
C ILE A 30 -18.18 20.62 12.17
N GLU A 31 -17.25 21.46 12.63
CA GLU A 31 -16.39 22.27 11.77
C GLU A 31 -14.96 21.79 11.97
N THR A 32 -14.15 21.81 10.91
CA THR A 32 -12.74 21.40 10.98
C THR A 32 -11.91 22.06 9.88
N ASP A 33 -10.60 22.17 10.09
CA ASP A 33 -9.68 22.73 9.08
C ASP A 33 -9.49 21.79 7.89
N LEU A 34 -9.42 20.47 8.15
CA LEU A 34 -9.24 19.45 7.12
C LEU A 34 -10.14 18.23 7.36
N LEU A 35 -11.11 18.03 6.46
CA LEU A 35 -11.94 16.83 6.40
C LEU A 35 -11.40 15.84 5.38
N ILE A 36 -11.14 14.61 5.82
CA ILE A 36 -10.73 13.48 4.97
C ILE A 36 -11.89 12.46 4.91
N VAL A 37 -12.34 12.15 3.70
CA VAL A 37 -13.38 11.15 3.46
C VAL A 37 -12.74 9.83 3.07
N GLY A 38 -12.79 8.86 3.97
CA GLY A 38 -12.27 7.49 3.83
C GLY A 38 -11.09 7.19 4.76
N ALA A 39 -11.28 6.25 5.67
CA ALA A 39 -10.29 5.72 6.61
C ALA A 39 -9.54 4.49 6.04
N GLY A 40 -9.19 4.56 4.75
CA GLY A 40 -8.26 3.63 4.11
C GLY A 40 -6.80 4.08 4.22
N TYR A 41 -5.87 3.35 3.63
CA TYR A 41 -4.43 3.68 3.68
C TYR A 41 -4.13 5.11 3.24
N THR A 42 -4.71 5.55 2.12
CA THR A 42 -4.48 6.89 1.60
C THR A 42 -4.97 7.95 2.58
N GLY A 43 -6.22 7.88 3.05
CA GLY A 43 -6.76 8.88 3.96
C GLY A 43 -6.04 8.93 5.32
N LEU A 44 -5.73 7.76 5.90
CA LEU A 44 -4.98 7.67 7.15
C LEU A 44 -3.55 8.21 6.98
N SER A 45 -2.86 7.83 5.91
CA SER A 45 -1.52 8.35 5.62
C SER A 45 -1.57 9.85 5.37
N THR A 46 -2.53 10.36 4.60
CA THR A 46 -2.70 11.81 4.36
C THR A 46 -2.87 12.55 5.68
N ALA A 47 -3.71 12.07 6.60
CA ALA A 47 -3.90 12.69 7.90
C ALA A 47 -2.58 12.76 8.69
N LEU A 48 -1.83 11.66 8.77
CA LEU A 48 -0.54 11.61 9.48
C LEU A 48 0.53 12.53 8.88
N HIS A 49 0.44 12.86 7.59
CA HIS A 49 1.37 13.78 6.94
C HIS A 49 0.90 15.24 7.00
N ALA A 50 -0.40 15.50 7.17
CA ALA A 50 -0.96 16.84 7.20
C ALA A 50 -1.13 17.43 8.61
N VAL A 51 -1.20 16.59 9.65
CA VAL A 51 -1.57 17.01 11.01
C VAL A 51 -0.60 18.02 11.64
N ASP A 52 0.63 18.15 11.15
CA ASP A 52 1.58 19.16 11.63
C ASP A 52 1.40 20.54 10.94
N ASP A 53 0.65 20.60 9.84
CA ASP A 53 0.44 21.80 9.02
C ASP A 53 -0.94 22.45 9.21
N VAL A 54 -1.87 21.79 9.92
CA VAL A 54 -3.23 22.27 10.19
C VAL A 54 -3.60 22.05 11.66
N ASN A 55 -4.54 22.82 12.22
CA ASN A 55 -4.84 22.71 13.65
C ASN A 55 -5.72 21.49 13.96
N GLU A 56 -6.65 21.17 13.06
CA GLU A 56 -7.58 20.06 13.25
C GLU A 56 -7.76 19.24 11.98
N VAL A 57 -7.65 17.91 12.14
CA VAL A 57 -7.93 16.94 11.08
C VAL A 57 -9.03 16.00 11.56
N VAL A 58 -10.06 15.83 10.73
CA VAL A 58 -11.12 14.87 10.94
C VAL A 58 -11.16 13.88 9.79
N ILE A 59 -11.28 12.59 10.10
CA ILE A 59 -11.52 11.51 9.14
C ILE A 59 -12.92 10.95 9.37
N ILE A 60 -13.69 10.78 8.29
CA ILE A 60 -14.97 10.06 8.31
C ILE A 60 -14.91 8.86 7.37
N ASP A 61 -15.53 7.75 7.75
CA ASP A 61 -15.70 6.58 6.88
C ASP A 61 -17.04 5.91 7.13
N GLN A 62 -17.68 5.44 6.06
CA GLN A 62 -18.96 4.71 6.10
C GLN A 62 -18.90 3.42 6.95
N ALA A 63 -17.70 2.95 7.29
CA ALA A 63 -17.43 1.77 8.09
C ALA A 63 -16.30 2.05 9.11
N GLN A 64 -15.84 1.01 9.79
CA GLN A 64 -14.65 1.08 10.63
C GLN A 64 -13.36 1.05 9.78
N PRO A 65 -12.26 1.70 10.24
CA PRO A 65 -11.01 1.75 9.49
C PRO A 65 -10.52 0.38 9.01
N GLY A 66 -10.18 0.32 7.72
CA GLY A 66 -9.75 -0.92 7.07
C GLY A 66 -10.87 -1.83 6.57
N TRP A 67 -12.16 -1.48 6.68
CA TRP A 67 -13.25 -2.31 6.16
C TRP A 67 -13.21 -2.49 4.63
N GLY A 68 -12.72 -1.48 3.90
CA GLY A 68 -12.58 -1.52 2.44
C GLY A 68 -11.34 -2.29 1.95
N CYS A 69 -10.88 -1.96 0.74
CA CYS A 69 -9.73 -2.61 0.09
C CYS A 69 -8.45 -2.57 0.93
N SER A 70 -8.27 -1.52 1.74
CA SER A 70 -7.07 -1.35 2.57
C SER A 70 -6.91 -2.46 3.61
N GLY A 71 -7.97 -2.98 4.25
CA GLY A 71 -7.81 -4.13 5.16
C GLY A 71 -7.99 -5.50 4.50
N ARG A 72 -8.27 -5.54 3.19
CA ARG A 72 -8.75 -6.77 2.50
C ARG A 72 -7.91 -7.19 1.31
N ASN A 73 -6.82 -6.47 1.01
CA ASN A 73 -5.90 -6.83 -0.08
C ASN A 73 -5.01 -8.03 0.30
N GLY A 74 -4.14 -8.46 -0.62
CA GLY A 74 -3.25 -9.62 -0.42
C GLY A 74 -2.05 -9.39 0.50
N GLY A 75 -1.85 -8.17 1.01
CA GLY A 75 -0.75 -7.83 1.90
C GLY A 75 0.60 -7.67 1.22
N GLN A 76 0.67 -7.68 -0.12
CA GLN A 76 1.91 -7.53 -0.87
C GLN A 76 2.32 -6.06 -1.00
N ILE A 77 3.61 -5.79 -0.81
CA ILE A 77 4.21 -4.48 -0.96
C ILE A 77 5.26 -4.58 -2.07
N HIS A 78 4.98 -4.00 -3.22
CA HIS A 78 5.92 -4.02 -4.35
C HIS A 78 5.72 -2.80 -5.23
N VAL A 79 6.81 -2.35 -5.84
CA VAL A 79 6.78 -1.31 -6.87
C VAL A 79 6.21 -1.94 -8.13
N GLN A 80 5.12 -1.41 -8.68
CA GLN A 80 4.58 -1.88 -9.96
C GLN A 80 3.83 -0.83 -10.75
N TRP A 81 3.97 -0.93 -12.08
CA TRP A 81 3.10 -0.29 -13.06
C TRP A 81 2.65 -1.34 -14.11
N LYS A 82 1.66 -1.01 -14.94
CA LYS A 82 1.14 -1.94 -15.97
C LYS A 82 1.60 -1.65 -17.40
N PRO A 83 1.66 -0.38 -17.86
CA PRO A 83 2.13 -0.09 -19.22
C PRO A 83 3.62 -0.45 -19.40
N ASP A 84 4.09 -0.62 -20.63
CA ASP A 84 5.55 -0.63 -20.85
C ASP A 84 6.14 0.78 -20.60
N LEU A 85 7.48 0.84 -20.48
CA LEU A 85 8.15 2.10 -20.16
C LEU A 85 7.94 3.18 -21.23
N ALA A 86 7.79 2.80 -22.50
CA ALA A 86 7.54 3.74 -23.59
C ALA A 86 6.15 4.37 -23.47
N ALA A 87 5.12 3.54 -23.26
CA ALA A 87 3.77 4.00 -23.00
C ALA A 87 3.69 4.85 -21.73
N LEU A 88 4.41 4.47 -20.67
CA LEU A 88 4.46 5.23 -19.42
C LEU A 88 5.06 6.63 -19.61
N LYS A 89 6.15 6.74 -20.39
CA LYS A 89 6.74 8.04 -20.79
C LYS A 89 5.80 8.88 -21.64
N GLY A 90 4.96 8.24 -22.47
CA GLY A 90 3.92 8.91 -23.25
C GLY A 90 2.78 9.47 -22.37
N LEU A 91 2.37 8.72 -21.34
CA LEU A 91 1.36 9.16 -20.38
C LEU A 91 1.84 10.30 -19.47
N TYR A 92 3.12 10.30 -19.13
CA TYR A 92 3.73 11.27 -18.22
C TYR A 92 4.93 11.97 -18.88
N PRO A 93 4.73 12.90 -19.83
CA PRO A 93 5.84 13.48 -20.59
C PRO A 93 6.74 14.40 -19.74
N GLY A 94 8.02 14.47 -20.12
CA GLY A 94 9.00 15.38 -19.52
C GLY A 94 9.26 15.10 -18.03
N GLY A 95 9.17 16.15 -17.21
CA GLY A 95 9.39 16.04 -15.76
C GLY A 95 8.37 15.17 -15.03
N GLN A 96 7.17 14.96 -15.60
CA GLN A 96 6.12 14.15 -14.97
C GLN A 96 6.54 12.69 -14.82
N PHE A 97 7.27 12.13 -15.80
CA PHE A 97 7.81 10.77 -15.70
C PHE A 97 8.74 10.64 -14.50
N LYS A 98 9.61 11.64 -14.30
CA LYS A 98 10.52 11.65 -13.16
C LYS A 98 9.76 11.66 -11.84
N THR A 99 8.78 12.57 -11.69
CA THR A 99 7.93 12.64 -10.49
C THR A 99 7.17 11.34 -10.25
N PHE A 100 6.63 10.72 -11.31
CA PHE A 100 5.95 9.43 -11.21
C PHE A 100 6.88 8.34 -10.67
N ILE A 101 8.09 8.23 -11.23
CA ILE A 101 9.07 7.23 -10.83
C ILE A 101 9.58 7.46 -9.41
N GLU A 102 9.85 8.70 -9.02
CA GLU A 102 10.25 9.05 -7.65
C GLU A 102 9.15 8.70 -6.64
N THR A 103 7.90 9.06 -6.96
CA THR A 103 6.74 8.77 -6.10
C THR A 103 6.54 7.26 -5.95
N LEU A 104 6.56 6.53 -7.07
CA LEU A 104 6.31 5.09 -7.06
C LEU A 104 7.48 4.30 -6.44
N GLY A 105 8.72 4.72 -6.71
CA GLY A 105 9.94 4.12 -6.16
C GLY A 105 10.04 4.29 -4.64
N GLY A 106 9.63 5.45 -4.11
CA GLY A 106 9.62 5.72 -2.68
C GLY A 106 8.45 5.08 -1.92
N ALA A 107 7.38 4.63 -2.60
CA ALA A 107 6.15 4.17 -1.96
C ALA A 107 6.35 2.95 -1.05
N VAL A 108 7.24 2.02 -1.44
CA VAL A 108 7.54 0.84 -0.62
C VAL A 108 8.25 1.23 0.66
N GLN A 109 9.23 2.13 0.56
CA GLN A 109 9.99 2.61 1.72
C GLN A 109 9.06 3.36 2.68
N LEU A 110 8.17 4.21 2.17
CA LEU A 110 7.18 4.93 2.98
C LEU A 110 6.34 4.00 3.86
N VAL A 111 5.90 2.85 3.34
CA VAL A 111 5.12 1.89 4.13
C VAL A 111 5.95 1.35 5.30
N PHE A 112 7.19 0.94 5.05
CA PHE A 112 8.07 0.43 6.12
C PHE A 112 8.44 1.53 7.12
N ASP A 113 8.69 2.76 6.67
CA ASP A 113 8.99 3.90 7.53
C ASP A 113 7.81 4.23 8.45
N LEU A 114 6.57 4.17 7.95
CA LEU A 114 5.36 4.36 8.77
C LEU A 114 5.19 3.24 9.79
N VAL A 115 5.46 1.99 9.40
CA VAL A 115 5.43 0.84 10.33
C VAL A 115 6.42 1.02 11.46
N GLU A 116 7.66 1.43 11.15
CA GLU A 116 8.71 1.68 12.14
C GLU A 116 8.39 2.90 13.01
N LYS A 117 8.10 4.05 12.38
CA LYS A 117 7.84 5.32 13.08
C LYS A 117 6.70 5.19 14.10
N TYR A 118 5.63 4.49 13.75
CA TYR A 118 4.44 4.35 14.59
C TYR A 118 4.35 2.99 15.28
N GLN A 119 5.41 2.17 15.24
CA GLN A 119 5.49 0.86 15.90
C GLN A 119 4.24 0.00 15.62
N ILE A 120 3.89 -0.15 14.35
CA ILE A 120 2.67 -0.82 13.90
C ILE A 120 2.89 -2.35 13.90
N ASN A 121 2.17 -3.07 14.74
CA ASN A 121 2.20 -4.53 14.74
C ASN A 121 1.38 -5.12 13.58
N CYS A 122 1.97 -5.15 12.39
CA CYS A 122 1.32 -5.70 11.20
C CYS A 122 2.12 -6.80 10.51
N GLN A 123 3.01 -7.49 11.23
CA GLN A 123 3.83 -8.58 10.68
C GLN A 123 4.55 -8.15 9.38
N ALA A 124 5.02 -6.90 9.32
CA ALA A 124 5.70 -6.39 8.15
C ALA A 124 7.03 -7.15 7.95
N HIS A 125 7.24 -7.66 6.74
CA HIS A 125 8.39 -8.47 6.40
C HIS A 125 8.96 -8.04 5.05
N ARG A 126 10.10 -7.34 5.09
CA ARG A 126 10.83 -6.87 3.90
C ARG A 126 11.72 -7.99 3.34
N SER A 127 11.10 -8.87 2.57
CA SER A 127 11.74 -10.06 1.96
C SER A 127 11.88 -9.97 0.45
N GLY A 128 11.65 -8.78 -0.11
CA GLY A 128 11.57 -8.57 -1.55
C GLY A 128 10.25 -9.03 -2.14
N SER A 129 10.17 -8.92 -3.47
CA SER A 129 9.03 -9.38 -4.26
C SER A 129 9.53 -10.01 -5.55
N ILE A 130 8.77 -10.97 -6.09
CA ILE A 130 9.07 -11.61 -7.37
C ILE A 130 7.90 -11.47 -8.34
N ILE A 131 8.21 -11.08 -9.57
CA ILE A 131 7.26 -11.08 -10.69
C ILE A 131 7.80 -12.03 -11.75
N ALA A 132 7.12 -13.16 -11.96
CA ALA A 132 7.48 -14.16 -12.96
C ALA A 132 6.72 -13.93 -14.28
N GLY A 133 7.41 -14.18 -15.40
CA GLY A 133 6.91 -13.91 -16.74
C GLY A 133 6.98 -15.13 -17.66
N LYS A 134 6.01 -15.25 -18.55
CA LYS A 134 5.97 -16.27 -19.59
C LYS A 134 5.71 -15.65 -20.96
N GLY A 135 6.43 -16.16 -21.95
CA GLY A 135 6.35 -15.79 -23.35
C GLY A 135 7.11 -14.50 -23.69
N PRO A 136 7.26 -14.21 -25.00
CA PRO A 136 8.11 -13.13 -25.49
C PRO A 136 7.74 -11.73 -24.96
N LYS A 137 6.44 -11.48 -24.71
CA LYS A 137 5.96 -10.19 -24.18
C LYS A 137 6.44 -9.97 -22.75
N ALA A 138 6.31 -10.97 -21.89
CA ALA A 138 6.76 -10.88 -20.51
C ALA A 138 8.28 -10.79 -20.42
N ILE A 139 9.00 -11.55 -21.25
CA ILE A 139 10.47 -11.53 -21.32
C ILE A 139 10.98 -10.11 -21.61
N ARG A 140 10.45 -9.47 -22.66
CA ARG A 140 10.81 -8.08 -23.00
C ARG A 140 10.48 -7.13 -21.87
N TYR A 141 9.25 -7.21 -21.36
CA TYR A 141 8.74 -6.31 -20.34
C TYR A 141 9.58 -6.34 -19.05
N LEU A 142 9.87 -7.54 -18.55
CA LEU A 142 10.63 -7.72 -17.31
C LEU A 142 12.11 -7.41 -17.48
N THR A 143 12.70 -7.69 -18.65
CA THR A 143 14.09 -7.28 -18.96
C THR A 143 14.24 -5.76 -19.00
N GLU A 144 13.30 -5.06 -19.65
CA GLU A 144 13.31 -3.60 -19.69
C GLU A 144 13.11 -2.99 -18.31
N TRP A 145 12.19 -3.55 -17.53
CA TRP A 145 11.92 -3.12 -16.17
C TRP A 145 13.14 -3.29 -15.27
N SER A 146 13.76 -4.48 -15.24
CA SER A 146 14.92 -4.74 -14.38
C SER A 146 16.08 -3.82 -14.73
N ARG A 147 16.33 -3.61 -16.03
CA ARG A 147 17.38 -2.69 -16.50
C ARG A 147 17.11 -1.27 -16.02
N PHE A 148 15.87 -0.78 -16.17
CA PHE A 148 15.51 0.57 -15.77
C PHE A 148 15.82 0.86 -14.29
N TRP A 149 15.45 -0.05 -13.40
CA TRP A 149 15.73 0.13 -11.98
C TRP A 149 17.20 -0.11 -11.61
N ALA A 150 17.88 -1.06 -12.27
CA ALA A 150 19.31 -1.26 -12.07
C ALA A 150 20.13 -0.03 -12.47
N GLU A 151 19.77 0.64 -13.58
CA GLU A 151 20.37 1.91 -14.01
C GLU A 151 20.11 3.05 -13.01
N ALA A 152 19.01 2.98 -12.25
CA ALA A 152 18.70 3.90 -11.15
C ALA A 152 19.39 3.52 -9.82
N GLY A 153 20.17 2.44 -9.78
CA GLY A 153 20.89 1.99 -8.58
C GLY A 153 20.05 1.18 -7.58
N GLU A 154 18.87 0.74 -7.97
CA GLU A 154 17.95 -0.01 -7.11
C GLU A 154 18.22 -1.51 -7.16
N ASP A 155 17.93 -2.23 -6.07
CA ASP A 155 18.09 -3.70 -5.98
C ASP A 155 16.96 -4.44 -6.73
N VAL A 156 17.00 -4.36 -8.06
CA VAL A 156 16.08 -5.07 -8.95
C VAL A 156 16.89 -5.96 -9.90
N ARG A 157 16.77 -7.27 -9.72
CA ARG A 157 17.59 -8.28 -10.40
C ARG A 157 16.74 -9.09 -11.37
N LEU A 158 17.21 -9.21 -12.62
CA LEU A 158 16.64 -10.16 -13.58
C LEU A 158 17.06 -11.58 -13.20
N LEU A 159 16.13 -12.51 -13.26
CA LEU A 159 16.31 -13.91 -12.92
C LEU A 159 16.05 -14.75 -14.17
N GLY A 160 17.00 -15.61 -14.54
CA GLY A 160 16.75 -16.64 -15.55
C GLY A 160 15.79 -17.72 -15.01
N GLN A 161 15.25 -18.54 -15.92
CA GLN A 161 14.28 -19.60 -15.61
C GLN A 161 14.63 -20.45 -14.39
N SER A 162 15.89 -20.90 -14.28
CA SER A 162 16.33 -21.76 -13.16
C SER A 162 16.16 -21.08 -11.81
N ALA A 163 16.69 -19.86 -11.66
CA ALA A 163 16.60 -19.10 -10.41
C ALA A 163 15.16 -18.71 -10.07
N THR A 164 14.36 -18.35 -11.09
CA THR A 164 12.92 -18.13 -10.91
C THR A 164 12.24 -19.38 -10.37
N SER A 165 12.49 -20.54 -10.98
CA SER A 165 11.85 -21.81 -10.62
C SER A 165 12.19 -22.24 -9.19
N GLU A 166 13.44 -22.03 -8.77
CA GLU A 166 13.90 -22.28 -7.40
C GLU A 166 13.13 -21.44 -6.37
N MET A 167 12.88 -20.15 -6.66
CA MET A 167 12.18 -19.26 -5.75
C MET A 167 10.68 -19.53 -5.63
N ILE A 168 10.00 -19.89 -6.72
CA ILE A 168 8.52 -20.00 -6.73
C ILE A 168 8.01 -21.44 -6.75
N GLY A 169 8.90 -22.43 -6.83
CA GLY A 169 8.54 -23.85 -6.80
C GLY A 169 7.84 -24.36 -8.07
N THR A 170 7.99 -23.70 -9.22
CA THR A 170 7.42 -24.14 -10.50
C THR A 170 8.29 -23.76 -11.70
N THR A 171 8.34 -24.64 -12.70
CA THR A 171 9.07 -24.44 -13.97
C THR A 171 8.23 -23.78 -15.06
N HIS A 172 7.01 -23.32 -14.74
CA HIS A 172 6.06 -22.83 -15.72
C HIS A 172 6.50 -21.54 -16.45
N TYR A 173 7.34 -20.73 -15.80
CA TYR A 173 7.73 -19.39 -16.25
C TYR A 173 9.10 -19.40 -16.92
N ASP A 174 9.34 -18.45 -17.83
CA ASP A 174 10.58 -18.37 -18.61
C ASP A 174 11.66 -17.52 -17.90
N LEU A 175 11.24 -16.54 -17.09
CA LEU A 175 12.11 -15.70 -16.28
C LEU A 175 11.30 -14.98 -15.19
N GLY A 176 11.99 -14.22 -14.35
CA GLY A 176 11.35 -13.30 -13.41
C GLY A 176 12.23 -12.12 -13.07
N ILE A 177 11.70 -11.17 -12.30
CA ILE A 177 12.49 -10.14 -11.62
C ILE A 177 12.31 -10.30 -10.12
N CYS A 178 13.38 -10.08 -9.36
CA CYS A 178 13.33 -9.92 -7.91
C CYS A 178 13.63 -8.47 -7.56
N ASP A 179 12.69 -7.81 -6.90
CA ASP A 179 12.86 -6.47 -6.33
C ASP A 179 13.05 -6.61 -4.83
N GLY A 180 14.28 -6.42 -4.34
CA GLY A 180 14.65 -6.59 -2.94
C GLY A 180 14.02 -5.58 -1.99
N ARG A 181 13.45 -4.48 -2.51
CA ARG A 181 12.80 -3.44 -1.69
C ARG A 181 11.46 -3.91 -1.14
N GLY A 182 10.77 -4.78 -1.89
CA GLY A 182 9.42 -5.23 -1.61
C GLY A 182 9.28 -6.08 -0.34
N GLY A 183 8.06 -6.55 -0.10
CA GLY A 183 7.76 -7.42 1.03
C GLY A 183 6.29 -7.69 1.19
N SER A 184 5.90 -7.95 2.43
CA SER A 184 4.51 -8.21 2.79
C SER A 184 4.17 -7.68 4.18
N LEU A 185 2.87 -7.55 4.46
CA LEU A 185 2.32 -7.23 5.77
C LEU A 185 0.92 -7.82 5.94
N HIS A 186 0.42 -7.81 7.16
CA HIS A 186 -0.98 -8.08 7.48
C HIS A 186 -1.81 -6.81 7.22
N PRO A 187 -2.65 -6.76 6.16
CA PRO A 187 -3.21 -5.51 5.65
C PRO A 187 -4.20 -4.84 6.60
N LEU A 188 -5.05 -5.62 7.27
CA LEU A 188 -5.99 -5.06 8.25
C LEU A 188 -5.27 -4.52 9.50
N SER A 189 -4.27 -5.24 10.03
CA SER A 189 -3.41 -4.74 11.12
C SER A 189 -2.68 -3.47 10.74
N TYR A 190 -2.15 -3.35 9.50
CA TYR A 190 -1.52 -2.11 9.04
C TYR A 190 -2.52 -0.94 9.03
N SER A 191 -3.73 -1.16 8.49
CA SER A 191 -4.79 -0.13 8.47
C SER A 191 -5.17 0.31 9.89
N ARG A 192 -5.30 -0.63 10.82
CA ARG A 192 -5.65 -0.31 12.21
C ARG A 192 -4.51 0.34 12.98
N GLY A 193 -3.27 -0.04 12.69
CA GLY A 193 -2.09 0.62 13.24
C GLY A 193 -1.97 2.07 12.80
N LEU A 194 -2.25 2.37 11.52
CA LEU A 194 -2.33 3.74 11.04
C LEU A 194 -3.47 4.52 11.72
N ALA A 195 -4.65 3.92 11.88
CA ALA A 195 -5.76 4.56 12.59
C ALA A 195 -5.44 4.84 14.07
N ARG A 196 -4.77 3.91 14.76
CA ARG A 196 -4.23 4.14 16.11
C ARG A 196 -3.25 5.31 16.11
N ALA A 197 -2.30 5.33 15.19
CA ALA A 197 -1.32 6.41 15.09
C ALA A 197 -1.98 7.78 14.87
N CYS A 198 -3.01 7.84 14.02
CA CYS A 198 -3.81 9.05 13.85
C CYS A 198 -4.44 9.50 15.18
N HIS A 199 -5.09 8.58 15.89
CA HIS A 199 -5.73 8.88 17.17
C HIS A 199 -4.72 9.38 18.22
N GLU A 200 -3.56 8.73 18.34
CA GLU A 200 -2.47 9.14 19.24
C GLU A 200 -1.88 10.52 18.88
N ARG A 201 -2.01 10.93 17.61
CA ARG A 201 -1.63 12.26 17.10
C ARG A 201 -2.73 13.32 17.26
N GLY A 202 -3.84 13.00 17.92
CA GLY A 202 -4.96 13.93 18.14
C GLY A 202 -5.90 14.08 16.94
N ILE A 203 -5.74 13.27 15.89
CA ILE A 203 -6.65 13.26 14.75
C ILE A 203 -7.95 12.58 15.16
N THR A 204 -9.08 13.23 14.88
CA THR A 204 -10.39 12.64 15.16
C THR A 204 -10.81 11.73 14.02
N ILE A 205 -11.20 10.49 14.35
CA ILE A 205 -11.73 9.53 13.39
C ILE A 205 -13.17 9.17 13.80
N TYR A 206 -14.08 9.27 12.83
CA TYR A 206 -15.44 8.76 12.93
C TYR A 206 -15.62 7.57 11.98
N GLY A 207 -16.07 6.46 12.54
CA GLY A 207 -16.44 5.28 11.76
C GLY A 207 -17.95 5.10 11.71
N ASN A 208 -18.45 4.48 10.64
CA ASN A 208 -19.87 4.36 10.35
C ASN A 208 -20.57 5.71 10.07
N SER A 209 -19.91 6.64 9.38
CA SER A 209 -20.39 8.02 9.12
C SER A 209 -20.38 8.39 7.64
#